data_AF-A0A9D4DQN3-F1
#
_entry.id   AF-A0A9D4DQN3-F1
#
_cell.length_a   1.000
_cell.length_b   1.000
_cell.length_c   1.000
_cell.angle_alpha   90.00
_cell.angle_beta   90.00
_cell.angle_gamma   90.00
#
_symmetry.space_group_name_H-M   'P 1'
#
loop_
_entity.id
_entity.type
_entity.pdbx_description
1 polymer ?
#
loop_
_entity_poly.entity_id
_entity_poly.type
_entity_poly.pdbx_seq_one_letter_code
_entity_poly.pdbx_strand_id
1 'polypeptide(L)'
;MSKAESKEIHHIEPTLLDEYLATFLLFLKKSNGTDVEPSSLRVIIASVDRYLKRHRYGCSAMTGTGAQFALTRDTNDAKKNVFRNR
;
A
#
# COMPACT_ATOMS: atom_id res chain seq x y z
N MET A 1 -10.38 24.94 -15.20
CA MET A 1 -9.85 23.94 -14.24
C MET A 1 -9.48 22.71 -15.04
N SER A 2 -8.19 22.41 -15.22
CA SER A 2 -7.78 21.20 -15.93
C SER A 2 -8.16 19.98 -15.09
N LYS A 3 -8.80 19.00 -15.74
CA LYS A 3 -9.09 17.69 -15.17
C LYS A 3 -7.72 17.07 -14.85
N ALA A 4 -7.38 16.92 -13.57
CA ALA A 4 -6.16 16.23 -13.18
C ALA A 4 -6.19 14.86 -13.87
N GLU A 5 -5.26 14.62 -14.80
CA GLU A 5 -5.13 13.32 -15.44
C GLU A 5 -4.77 12.31 -14.34
N SER A 6 -5.74 11.49 -13.97
CA SER A 6 -5.54 10.41 -13.02
C SER A 6 -4.64 9.36 -13.70
N LYS A 7 -3.33 9.46 -13.48
CA LYS A 7 -2.38 8.43 -13.95
C LYS A 7 -2.74 7.11 -13.28
N GLU A 8 -2.78 6.02 -14.06
CA GLU A 8 -2.93 4.69 -13.50
C GLU A 8 -1.75 4.35 -12.59
N ILE A 9 -1.99 3.61 -11.51
CA ILE A 9 -0.98 3.40 -10.45
C ILE A 9 0.29 2.70 -10.96
N HIS A 10 0.19 1.92 -12.03
CA HIS A 10 1.33 1.22 -12.63
C HIS A 10 2.23 2.11 -13.51
N HIS A 11 1.85 3.38 -13.71
CA HIS A 11 2.68 4.40 -14.36
C HIS A 11 3.35 5.37 -13.35
N ILE A 12 3.10 5.17 -12.05
CA ILE A 12 3.70 5.97 -10.99
C ILE A 12 5.10 5.44 -10.70
N GLU A 13 6.06 6.32 -10.41
CA GLU A 13 7.40 5.91 -10.00
C GLU A 13 7.37 5.14 -8.67
N PRO A 14 8.22 4.10 -8.48
CA PRO A 14 8.18 3.26 -7.29
C PRO A 14 8.26 4.00 -5.96
N THR A 15 9.08 5.05 -5.87
CA THR A 15 9.22 5.87 -4.65
C THR A 15 7.94 6.65 -4.34
N LEU A 16 7.33 7.26 -5.36
CA LEU A 16 6.09 8.01 -5.17
C LEU A 16 4.91 7.07 -4.88
N LEU A 17 4.87 5.90 -5.53
CA LEU A 17 3.86 4.89 -5.24
C LEU A 17 4.02 4.32 -3.82
N ASP A 18 5.25 4.21 -3.31
CA ASP A 18 5.51 3.82 -1.93
C ASP A 18 4.90 4.81 -0.94
N GLU A 19 5.10 6.11 -1.14
CA GLU A 19 4.50 7.16 -0.31
C GLU A 19 2.96 7.12 -0.35
N TYR A 20 2.38 6.95 -1.54
CA TYR A 20 0.92 6.84 -1.68
C TYR A 20 0.34 5.62 -0.99
N LEU A 21 0.98 4.45 -1.12
CA LEU A 21 0.51 3.23 -0.48
C LEU A 21 0.70 3.30 1.04
N ALA A 22 1.81 3.83 1.53
CA ALA A 22 2.02 4.06 2.96
C ALA A 22 0.96 4.99 3.55
N THR A 23 0.69 6.11 2.88
CA THR A 23 -0.35 7.08 3.27
C THR A 23 -1.73 6.43 3.27
N PHE A 24 -2.07 5.70 2.20
CA PHE A 24 -3.32 4.96 2.11
C PHE A 24 -3.47 3.97 3.27
N LEU A 25 -2.45 3.15 3.55
CA LEU A 25 -2.46 2.21 4.65
C LEU A 25 -2.62 2.89 6.00
N LEU A 26 -2.00 4.06 6.22
CA LEU A 26 -2.12 4.81 7.47
C LEU A 26 -3.57 5.22 7.73
N PHE A 27 -4.22 5.83 6.74
CA PHE A 27 -5.60 6.34 6.86
C PHE A 27 -6.69 5.29 6.70
N LEU A 28 -6.35 4.08 6.22
CA LEU A 28 -7.33 3.03 6.00
C LEU A 28 -8.03 2.62 7.31
N LYS A 29 -9.36 2.75 7.35
CA LYS A 29 -10.23 2.29 8.45
C LYS A 29 -11.38 1.46 7.88
N LYS A 30 -12.01 0.65 8.73
CA LYS A 30 -13.29 0.01 8.40
C LYS A 30 -14.41 1.04 8.37
N SER A 31 -15.58 0.65 7.85
CA SER A 31 -16.78 1.48 7.80
C SER A 31 -17.24 1.98 9.17
N ASN A 32 -16.98 1.24 10.24
CA ASN A 32 -17.29 1.63 11.61
C ASN A 32 -16.19 2.50 12.28
N GLY A 33 -15.21 2.98 11.50
CA GLY A 33 -14.10 3.81 12.00
C GLY A 33 -13.00 3.05 12.74
N THR A 34 -13.15 1.74 12.98
CA THR A 34 -12.12 0.92 13.63
C THR A 34 -10.99 0.57 12.66
N ASP A 35 -9.85 0.16 13.22
CA ASP A 35 -8.72 -0.28 12.40
C ASP A 35 -8.98 -1.60 11.69
N VAL A 36 -8.34 -1.74 10.54
CA VAL A 36 -8.39 -2.93 9.69
C VAL A 36 -7.49 -4.03 10.28
N GLU A 37 -7.98 -5.28 10.28
CA GLU A 37 -7.20 -6.41 10.79
C GLU A 37 -5.93 -6.66 9.98
N PRO A 38 -4.88 -7.23 10.61
CA PRO A 38 -3.66 -7.66 9.91
C PRO A 38 -3.88 -8.53 8.67
N SER A 39 -4.86 -9.46 8.72
CA SER A 39 -5.20 -10.34 7.60
C SER A 39 -5.79 -9.56 6.43
N SER A 40 -6.71 -8.64 6.71
CA SER A 40 -7.32 -7.73 5.74
C SER A 40 -6.28 -6.79 5.11
N LEU A 41 -5.36 -6.22 5.90
CA LEU A 41 -4.24 -5.40 5.40
C LEU A 41 -3.35 -6.18 4.43
N ARG A 42 -3.02 -7.44 4.76
CA ARG A 42 -2.25 -8.32 3.87
C ARG A 42 -2.97 -8.54 2.55
N VAL A 43 -4.27 -8.81 2.57
CA VAL A 43 -5.07 -9.03 1.35
C VAL A 43 -5.10 -7.78 0.47
N ILE A 44 -5.18 -6.59 1.07
CA ILE A 44 -5.17 -5.31 0.35
C ILE A 44 -3.82 -5.07 -0.34
N ILE A 45 -2.71 -5.25 0.37
CA ILE A 45 -1.38 -5.08 -0.25
C ILE A 45 -1.19 -6.14 -1.35
N ALA A 46 -1.66 -7.37 -1.14
CA ALA A 46 -1.58 -8.43 -2.13
C ALA A 46 -2.40 -8.15 -3.39
N SER A 47 -3.56 -7.50 -3.28
CA SER A 47 -4.37 -7.15 -4.45
C SER A 47 -3.70 -6.05 -5.29
N VAL A 48 -3.10 -5.04 -4.64
CA VAL A 48 -2.29 -4.02 -5.31
C VAL A 48 -1.09 -4.66 -6.01
N ASP A 49 -0.33 -5.49 -5.30
CA ASP A 49 0.85 -6.17 -5.84
C ASP A 49 0.50 -7.04 -7.05
N ARG A 50 -0.62 -7.79 -6.99
CA ARG A 50 -1.14 -8.57 -8.12
C ARG A 50 -1.50 -7.68 -9.31
N TYR A 51 -2.11 -6.52 -9.07
CA TYR A 51 -2.43 -5.57 -10.14
C TYR A 51 -1.16 -5.02 -10.79
N LEU A 52 -0.17 -4.62 -10.00
CA LEU A 52 1.13 -4.12 -10.49
C LEU A 52 1.85 -5.19 -11.33
N LYS A 53 1.91 -6.43 -10.86
CA LYS A 53 2.47 -7.58 -11.60
C LYS A 53 1.77 -7.82 -12.95
N ARG A 54 0.44 -7.71 -12.99
CA ARG A 54 -0.33 -7.86 -14.24
C ARG A 54 0.06 -6.80 -15.28
N HIS A 55 0.48 -5.63 -14.84
CA HIS A 55 0.94 -4.52 -15.68
C HIS A 55 2.48 -4.50 -15.84
N ARG A 56 3.16 -5.60 -15.49
CA ARG A 56 4.63 -5.74 -15.60
C ARG A 56 5.40 -4.66 -14.84
N TYR A 57 4.83 -4.17 -13.74
CA TYR A 57 5.52 -3.24 -12.86
C TYR A 57 6.79 -3.90 -12.31
N GLY A 58 7.93 -3.24 -12.43
CA GLY A 58 9.25 -3.84 -12.18
C GLY A 58 9.57 -4.15 -10.71
N CYS A 59 8.64 -3.87 -9.80
CA CYS A 59 8.86 -3.88 -8.35
C CYS A 59 7.68 -4.54 -7.63
N SER A 60 7.92 -5.08 -6.44
CA SER A 60 6.91 -5.78 -5.63
C SER A 60 6.76 -5.10 -4.27
N ALA A 61 5.53 -4.74 -3.91
CA ALA A 61 5.20 -4.16 -2.61
C ALA A 61 5.16 -5.23 -1.50
N MET A 62 4.98 -6.50 -1.88
CA MET A 62 4.91 -7.63 -0.94
C MET A 62 6.26 -8.31 -0.67
N THR A 63 7.07 -8.48 -1.70
CA THR A 63 8.25 -9.38 -1.67
C THR A 63 9.56 -8.69 -1.99
N GLY A 64 9.57 -7.35 -2.09
CA GLY A 64 10.77 -6.58 -2.36
C GLY A 64 11.77 -6.66 -1.21
N THR A 65 13.04 -6.93 -1.55
CA THR A 65 14.19 -6.90 -0.63
C THR A 65 15.00 -5.59 -0.74
N GLY A 66 14.56 -4.64 -1.57
CA GLY A 66 15.22 -3.35 -1.81
C GLY A 66 14.50 -2.14 -1.19
N ALA A 67 15.03 -0.94 -1.47
CA ALA A 67 14.49 0.33 -0.94
C ALA A 67 13.07 0.67 -1.42
N GLN A 68 12.65 0.10 -2.55
CA GLN A 68 11.30 0.29 -3.08
C GLN A 68 10.27 -0.33 -2.14
N PHE A 69 9.18 0.39 -1.88
CA PHE A 69 8.10 -0.02 -0.98
C PHE A 69 8.50 -0.18 0.50
N ALA A 70 9.62 0.42 0.93
CA ALA A 70 10.06 0.35 2.32
C ALA A 70 9.06 1.04 3.26
N LEU A 71 8.58 2.24 2.90
CA LEU A 71 7.62 2.98 3.73
C LEU A 71 6.31 2.22 3.88
N THR A 72 5.83 1.60 2.80
CA THR A 72 4.63 0.77 2.78
C THR A 72 4.78 -0.43 3.73
N ARG A 73 5.94 -1.12 3.70
CA ARG A 73 6.20 -2.26 4.60
C ARG A 73 6.28 -1.82 6.06
N ASP A 74 7.03 -0.76 6.34
CA ASP A 74 7.20 -0.23 7.70
C ASP A 74 5.86 0.23 8.29
N THR A 75 5.04 0.93 7.48
CA THR A 75 3.71 1.37 7.88
C THR A 75 2.78 0.20 8.13
N ASN A 76 2.82 -0.83 7.28
CA ASN A 76 2.04 -2.05 7.45
C ASN A 76 2.40 -2.75 8.77
N ASP A 77 3.69 -2.87 9.09
CA ASP A 77 4.13 -3.54 10.32
C ASP A 77 3.83 -2.71 11.57
N ALA A 78 4.00 -1.38 11.52
CA ALA A 78 3.56 -0.49 12.59
C ALA A 78 2.06 -0.63 12.86
N LYS A 79 1.23 -0.67 11.81
CA LYS A 79 -0.23 -0.77 11.94
C LYS A 79 -0.66 -2.12 12.53
N LYS A 80 0.00 -3.22 12.16
CA LYS A 80 -0.21 -4.55 12.78
C LYS A 80 0.15 -4.55 14.27
N ASN A 81 1.25 -3.91 14.65
CA ASN A 81 1.68 -3.81 16.04
C ASN A 81 0.69 -3.00 16.89
N VAL A 82 0.19 -1.88 16.36
CA VAL A 82 -0.87 -1.09 17.01
C VAL A 82 -2.15 -1.91 17.17
N PHE A 83 -2.55 -2.69 16.17
CA PHE A 83 -3.73 -3.56 16.27
C PHE A 83 -3.57 -4.64 17.35
N ARG A 84 -2.38 -5.23 17.48
CA ARG A 84 -2.11 -6.30 18.47
C ARG A 84 -2.11 -5.79 19.92
N ASN A 85 -1.79 -4.53 20.15
CA ASN A 85 -1.65 -3.96 21.49
C ASN A 85 -2.91 -3.24 21.99
N ARG A 86 -4.08 -3.57 21.42
CA ARG A 86 -5.41 -3.03 21.80
C ARG A 86 -6.26 -4.12 22.41
#